data_AF-A0A252DSI6-F1
#
_entry.id   AF-A0A252DSI6-F1
#
_cell.length_a   1.000
_cell.length_b   1.000
_cell.length_c   1.000
_cell.angle_alpha   90.00
_cell.angle_beta   90.00
_cell.angle_gamma   90.00
#
_symmetry.space_group_name_H-M   'P 1'
#
loop_
_entity.id
_entity.type
_entity.pdbx_description
1 polymer ?
#
loop_
_entity_poly.entity_id
_entity_poly.type
_entity_poly.pdbx_seq_one_letter_code
_entity_poly.pdbx_strand_id
1 'polypeptide(L)'
;MDKLAQQLLKQINSNLENISLYIERLSKEEIKIDSQKIFIIDYSSYLWLNLTENSEIKKQLEEYNQQSINDIINDDFVEFCRKIYLQIEILLNQFILKQYGIDRIQDISYSKKAKLADFLKIINSNKVNFKLYENEDYKIITSIMDIRDIASHGDLDGKSIKERIEAKGKSIKVRLKSLKEGIHKEEIQTLFIQFVLNQKGIKVSGRIEEGWAYITLYNLKNSFLDAEKVVNEITNNLSILQYKLGRNVKVFPDAKQPQNELKEFFDKKDYQKIHKTVNWFVKEIINYLK
;
A
#
# COMPACT_ATOMS: atom_id res chain seq x y z
N MET A 1 -10.43 -37.29 56.54
CA MET A 1 -10.25 -36.91 55.12
C MET A 1 -8.92 -37.50 54.66
N ASP A 2 -8.92 -38.27 53.59
CA ASP A 2 -7.72 -38.93 53.06
C ASP A 2 -6.66 -37.87 52.65
N LYS A 3 -5.39 -38.10 52.98
CA LYS A 3 -4.27 -37.19 52.63
C LYS A 3 -4.19 -36.98 51.12
N LEU A 4 -4.50 -38.02 50.34
CA LEU A 4 -4.56 -37.95 48.89
C LEU A 4 -5.67 -36.99 48.42
N ALA A 5 -6.85 -37.09 49.05
CA ALA A 5 -7.98 -36.21 48.74
C ALA A 5 -7.68 -34.73 49.08
N GLN A 6 -6.96 -34.46 50.18
CA GLN A 6 -6.52 -33.10 50.53
C GLN A 6 -5.50 -32.53 49.54
N GLN A 7 -4.58 -33.35 49.03
CA GLN A 7 -3.61 -32.93 48.01
C GLN A 7 -4.30 -32.63 46.67
N LEU A 8 -5.22 -33.49 46.24
CA LEU A 8 -6.01 -33.28 45.03
C LEU A 8 -6.85 -32.00 45.13
N LEU A 9 -7.50 -31.75 46.26
CA LEU A 9 -8.28 -30.52 46.49
C LEU A 9 -7.43 -29.25 46.43
N LYS A 10 -6.22 -29.27 47.00
CA LYS A 10 -5.28 -28.14 46.88
C LYS A 10 -4.84 -27.89 45.44
N GLN A 11 -4.60 -28.95 44.69
CA GLN A 11 -4.18 -28.86 43.30
C GLN A 11 -5.32 -28.33 42.41
N ILE A 12 -6.55 -28.77 42.66
CA ILE A 12 -7.76 -28.27 42.00
C ILE A 12 -7.96 -26.78 42.31
N ASN A 13 -7.84 -26.36 43.57
CA ASN A 13 -7.98 -24.93 43.93
C ASN A 13 -6.91 -24.06 43.26
N SER A 14 -5.65 -24.50 43.24
CA SER A 14 -4.57 -23.78 42.55
C SER A 14 -4.84 -23.66 41.04
N ASN A 15 -5.33 -24.73 40.41
CA ASN A 15 -5.70 -24.68 38.99
C ASN A 15 -6.90 -23.74 38.74
N LEU A 16 -7.91 -23.74 39.62
CA LEU A 16 -9.05 -22.83 39.52
C LEU A 16 -8.66 -21.37 39.71
N GLU A 17 -7.75 -21.06 40.63
CA GLU A 17 -7.20 -19.72 40.81
C GLU A 17 -6.42 -19.27 39.56
N ASN A 18 -5.61 -20.14 38.97
CA ASN A 18 -4.88 -19.84 37.73
C ASN A 18 -5.82 -19.62 36.54
N ILE A 19 -6.89 -20.43 36.42
CA ILE A 19 -7.93 -20.25 35.41
C ILE A 19 -8.69 -18.94 35.64
N SER A 20 -9.02 -18.61 36.90
CA SER A 20 -9.68 -17.35 37.24
C SER A 20 -8.82 -16.14 36.88
N LEU A 21 -7.52 -16.17 37.17
CA LEU A 21 -6.59 -15.11 36.79
C LEU A 21 -6.44 -14.98 35.26
N TYR A 22 -6.49 -16.10 34.54
CA TYR A 22 -6.48 -16.11 33.08
C TYR A 22 -7.76 -15.50 32.51
N ILE A 23 -8.93 -15.86 33.05
CA ILE A 23 -10.22 -15.25 32.70
C ILE A 23 -10.28 -13.77 33.09
N GLU A 24 -9.70 -13.39 34.23
CA GLU A 24 -9.64 -11.99 34.68
C GLU A 24 -8.70 -11.15 33.80
N ARG A 25 -7.60 -11.74 33.30
CA ARG A 25 -6.78 -11.13 32.25
C ARG A 25 -7.55 -11.01 30.94
N LEU A 26 -8.20 -12.08 30.49
CA LEU A 26 -9.04 -12.06 29.29
C LEU A 26 -10.18 -11.04 29.40
N SER A 27 -10.78 -10.84 30.57
CA SER A 27 -11.91 -9.93 30.79
C SER A 27 -11.49 -8.49 31.08
N LYS A 28 -10.30 -8.24 31.65
CA LYS A 28 -9.68 -6.91 31.64
C LYS A 28 -9.19 -6.54 30.23
N GLU A 29 -8.82 -7.54 29.44
CA GLU A 29 -8.55 -7.45 28.00
C GLU A 29 -9.84 -7.56 27.16
N GLU A 30 -11.03 -7.80 27.75
CA GLU A 30 -12.36 -7.70 27.10
C GLU A 30 -12.72 -6.21 26.94
N ILE A 31 -11.88 -5.55 26.15
CA ILE A 31 -12.32 -4.80 25.00
C ILE A 31 -13.59 -5.45 24.44
N LYS A 32 -14.58 -4.63 24.03
CA LYS A 32 -15.66 -5.04 23.13
C LYS A 32 -15.05 -5.48 21.78
N ILE A 33 -14.37 -6.61 21.75
CA ILE A 33 -13.82 -7.22 20.56
C ILE A 33 -14.97 -8.02 19.97
N ASP A 34 -15.71 -7.34 19.09
CA ASP A 34 -16.50 -8.01 18.08
C ASP A 34 -15.58 -9.02 17.40
N SER A 35 -15.79 -10.33 17.61
CA SER A 35 -14.90 -11.40 17.11
C SER A 35 -14.76 -11.36 15.58
N GLN A 36 -15.66 -10.65 14.89
CA GLN A 36 -15.57 -10.32 13.46
C GLN A 36 -14.47 -9.30 13.11
N LYS A 37 -13.84 -8.65 14.11
CA LYS A 37 -12.73 -7.69 13.97
C LYS A 37 -11.37 -8.30 14.28
N ILE A 38 -11.31 -9.55 14.72
CA ILE A 38 -10.05 -10.22 15.03
C ILE A 38 -9.37 -10.63 13.72
N PHE A 39 -8.29 -9.94 13.39
CA PHE A 39 -7.43 -10.22 12.24
C PHE A 39 -6.42 -11.29 12.62
N ILE A 40 -6.82 -12.56 12.61
CA ILE A 40 -5.89 -13.68 12.83
C ILE A 40 -5.83 -14.51 11.55
N ILE A 41 -4.65 -14.49 10.92
CA ILE A 41 -4.30 -15.49 9.91
C ILE A 41 -3.77 -16.73 10.65
N ASP A 42 -4.47 -17.85 10.52
CA ASP A 42 -3.99 -19.14 11.04
C ASP A 42 -2.92 -19.72 10.12
N TYR A 43 -1.67 -19.33 10.35
CA TYR A 43 -0.54 -19.81 9.58
C TYR A 43 -0.28 -21.32 9.75
N SER A 44 -0.76 -21.92 10.84
CA SER A 44 -0.61 -23.36 11.07
C SER A 44 -1.48 -24.21 10.14
N SER A 45 -2.52 -23.62 9.54
CA SER A 45 -3.34 -24.29 8.53
C SER A 45 -2.62 -24.59 7.20
N TYR A 46 -1.46 -23.98 6.98
CA TYR A 46 -0.73 -24.09 5.72
C TYR A 46 0.42 -25.10 5.78
N LEU A 47 0.25 -26.25 5.14
CA LEU A 47 1.22 -27.36 5.15
C LEU A 47 2.66 -26.94 4.80
N TRP A 48 2.84 -26.07 3.81
CA TRP A 48 4.18 -25.59 3.40
C TRP A 48 4.92 -24.87 4.54
N LEU A 49 4.21 -24.10 5.38
CA LEU A 49 4.80 -23.43 6.54
C LEU A 49 5.11 -24.39 7.71
N ASN A 50 4.51 -25.58 7.71
CA ASN A 50 4.75 -26.59 8.75
C ASN A 50 5.98 -27.47 8.45
N LEU A 51 6.63 -27.30 7.30
CA LEU A 51 7.91 -27.94 7.00
C LEU A 51 9.01 -27.37 7.90
N THR A 52 9.93 -28.23 8.34
CA THR A 52 11.00 -27.88 9.29
C THR A 52 11.85 -26.72 8.79
N GLU A 53 12.18 -26.70 7.50
CA GLU A 53 12.94 -25.65 6.82
C GLU A 53 12.24 -24.28 6.82
N ASN A 54 10.92 -24.23 7.00
CA ASN A 54 10.12 -23.01 7.00
C ASN A 54 9.69 -22.55 8.40
N SER A 55 10.15 -23.25 9.46
CA SER A 55 9.77 -22.97 10.85
C SER A 55 10.06 -21.53 11.30
N GLU A 56 11.22 -20.97 10.92
CA GLU A 56 11.58 -19.58 11.24
C GLU A 56 10.70 -18.57 10.49
N ILE A 57 10.39 -18.84 9.22
CA ILE A 57 9.47 -18.01 8.42
C ILE A 57 8.09 -18.00 9.08
N LYS A 58 7.57 -19.19 9.45
CA LYS A 58 6.29 -19.32 10.13
C LYS A 58 6.25 -18.52 11.43
N LYS A 59 7.29 -18.64 12.26
CA LYS A 59 7.40 -17.91 13.52
C LYS A 59 7.35 -16.39 13.31
N GLN A 60 8.09 -15.86 12.33
CA GLN A 60 8.08 -14.43 12.01
C GLN A 60 6.70 -13.96 11.53
N LEU A 61 6.03 -14.75 10.69
CA LEU A 61 4.68 -14.44 10.21
C LEU A 61 3.67 -14.41 11.37
N GLU A 62 3.72 -15.38 12.28
CA GLU A 62 2.87 -15.44 13.47
C GLU A 62 3.14 -14.27 14.43
N GLU A 63 4.40 -13.90 14.63
CA GLU A 63 4.77 -12.74 15.44
C GLU A 63 4.20 -11.43 14.87
N TYR A 64 4.38 -11.19 13.56
CA TYR A 64 3.83 -9.99 12.92
C TYR A 64 2.30 -9.99 12.89
N ASN A 65 1.67 -11.16 12.76
CA ASN A 65 0.21 -11.29 12.84
C ASN A 65 -0.28 -10.89 14.25
N GLN A 66 0.38 -11.38 15.30
CA GLN A 66 0.06 -11.00 16.68
C GLN A 66 0.24 -9.50 16.93
N GLN A 67 1.33 -8.92 16.43
CA GLN A 67 1.57 -7.47 16.53
C GLN A 67 0.50 -6.67 15.80
N SER A 68 0.07 -7.10 14.61
CA SER A 68 -0.96 -6.41 13.85
C SER A 68 -2.31 -6.36 14.56
N ILE A 69 -2.63 -7.38 15.37
CA ILE A 69 -3.85 -7.40 16.20
C ILE A 69 -3.77 -6.33 17.28
N ASN A 70 -2.61 -6.21 17.94
CA ASN A 70 -2.39 -5.18 18.95
C ASN A 70 -2.51 -3.78 18.33
N ASP A 71 -2.01 -3.58 17.12
CA ASP A 71 -2.11 -2.30 16.41
C ASP A 71 -3.57 -1.94 16.07
N ILE A 72 -4.41 -2.92 15.73
CA ILE A 72 -5.86 -2.72 15.57
C ILE A 72 -6.50 -2.29 16.89
N ILE A 73 -6.19 -2.99 17.98
CA ILE A 73 -6.71 -2.71 19.32
C ILE A 73 -6.35 -1.28 19.75
N ASN A 74 -5.15 -0.82 19.40
CA ASN A 74 -4.64 0.51 19.74
C ASN A 74 -5.04 1.61 18.74
N ASP A 75 -5.83 1.30 17.70
CA ASP A 75 -6.16 2.18 16.56
C ASP A 75 -4.92 2.76 15.83
N ASP A 76 -3.80 2.05 15.86
CA ASP A 76 -2.59 2.40 15.11
C ASP A 76 -2.62 1.77 13.71
N PHE A 77 -3.38 2.41 12.82
CA PHE A 77 -3.51 1.94 11.44
C PHE A 77 -2.17 1.92 10.67
N VAL A 78 -1.21 2.76 11.06
CA VAL A 78 0.08 2.87 10.37
C VAL A 78 0.96 1.68 10.73
N GLU A 79 1.11 1.38 12.01
CA GLU A 79 1.85 0.20 12.44
C GLU A 79 1.15 -1.08 11.98
N PHE A 80 -0.20 -1.14 12.03
CA PHE A 80 -0.95 -2.24 11.42
C PHE A 80 -0.54 -2.47 9.96
N CYS A 81 -0.57 -1.42 9.12
CA CYS A 81 -0.13 -1.52 7.72
C CYS A 81 1.34 -1.95 7.62
N ARG A 82 2.20 -1.51 8.54
CA ARG A 82 3.62 -1.92 8.58
C ARG A 82 3.77 -3.41 8.87
N LYS A 83 3.05 -3.96 9.84
CA LYS A 83 3.11 -5.38 10.19
C LYS A 83 2.54 -6.28 9.09
N ILE A 84 1.41 -5.88 8.49
CA ILE A 84 0.85 -6.57 7.33
C ILE A 84 1.82 -6.53 6.15
N TYR A 85 2.45 -5.39 5.90
CA TYR A 85 3.47 -5.27 4.86
C TYR A 85 4.63 -6.25 5.07
N LEU A 86 5.14 -6.41 6.30
CA LEU A 86 6.24 -7.31 6.59
C LEU A 86 5.89 -8.78 6.29
N GLN A 87 4.66 -9.19 6.61
CA GLN A 87 4.16 -10.53 6.26
C GLN A 87 4.12 -10.72 4.73
N ILE A 88 3.61 -9.73 3.99
CA ILE A 88 3.56 -9.73 2.52
C ILE A 88 4.97 -9.78 1.92
N GLU A 89 5.90 -8.99 2.46
CA GLU A 89 7.29 -8.92 2.00
C GLU A 89 8.01 -10.27 2.16
N ILE A 90 7.86 -10.92 3.32
CA ILE A 90 8.43 -12.26 3.58
C ILE A 90 7.94 -13.25 2.52
N LEU A 91 6.62 -13.33 2.31
CA LEU A 91 6.03 -14.30 1.39
C LEU A 91 6.37 -13.99 -0.07
N LEU A 92 6.37 -12.71 -0.47
CA LEU A 92 6.80 -12.30 -1.81
C LEU A 92 8.27 -12.65 -2.06
N ASN A 93 9.15 -12.48 -1.07
CA ASN A 93 10.55 -12.87 -1.22
C ASN A 93 10.68 -14.39 -1.44
N GLN A 94 9.93 -15.22 -0.71
CA GLN A 94 9.92 -16.67 -0.93
C GLN A 94 9.42 -17.02 -2.34
N PHE A 95 8.38 -16.33 -2.82
CA PHE A 95 7.88 -16.50 -4.19
C PHE A 95 8.96 -16.16 -5.24
N ILE A 96 9.65 -15.02 -5.09
CA ILE A 96 10.71 -14.62 -6.02
C ILE A 96 11.89 -15.58 -5.96
N LEU A 97 12.28 -16.08 -4.78
CA LEU A 97 13.32 -17.11 -4.65
C LEU A 97 12.96 -18.33 -5.50
N LYS A 98 11.74 -18.84 -5.35
CA LYS A 98 11.27 -20.04 -6.04
C LYS A 98 11.17 -19.83 -7.56
N GLN A 99 10.64 -18.70 -8.00
CA GLN A 99 10.33 -18.47 -9.42
C GLN A 99 11.50 -17.92 -10.24
N TYR A 100 12.36 -17.10 -9.63
CA TYR A 100 13.39 -16.36 -10.35
C TYR A 100 14.80 -16.46 -9.74
N GLY A 101 14.95 -17.13 -8.59
CA GLY A 101 16.23 -17.28 -7.91
C GLY A 101 16.63 -16.10 -7.02
N ILE A 102 17.76 -16.26 -6.31
CA ILE A 102 18.24 -15.32 -5.28
C ILE A 102 18.67 -13.96 -5.85
N ASP A 103 19.21 -13.96 -7.07
CA ASP A 103 19.75 -12.76 -7.73
C ASP A 103 18.68 -11.68 -7.91
N ARG A 104 17.43 -12.08 -8.17
CA ARG A 104 16.30 -11.15 -8.31
C ARG A 104 15.84 -10.52 -7.01
N ILE A 105 16.16 -11.11 -5.86
CA ILE A 105 15.79 -10.53 -4.56
C ILE A 105 16.73 -9.41 -4.17
N GLN A 106 18.01 -9.58 -4.48
CA GLN A 106 19.08 -8.64 -4.17
C GLN A 106 19.14 -7.47 -5.16
N ASP A 107 18.44 -7.57 -6.29
CA ASP A 107 18.33 -6.51 -7.28
C ASP A 107 17.59 -5.28 -6.70
N ILE A 108 18.36 -4.25 -6.36
CA ILE A 108 17.87 -2.96 -5.85
C ILE A 108 16.91 -2.28 -6.84
N SER A 109 17.04 -2.55 -8.14
CA SER A 109 16.16 -2.01 -9.18
C SER A 109 14.81 -2.73 -9.25
N TYR A 110 14.70 -3.93 -8.65
CA TYR A 110 13.48 -4.73 -8.64
C TYR A 110 12.57 -4.37 -7.45
N SER A 111 11.78 -3.32 -7.65
CA SER A 111 10.92 -2.74 -6.61
C SER A 111 9.92 -3.74 -6.02
N LYS A 112 9.51 -3.51 -4.77
CA LYS A 112 8.47 -4.27 -4.04
C LYS A 112 7.16 -4.39 -4.84
N LYS A 113 6.75 -3.31 -5.53
CA LYS A 113 5.55 -3.30 -6.39
C LYS A 113 5.73 -4.16 -7.64
N ALA A 114 6.95 -4.32 -8.15
CA ALA A 114 7.24 -5.22 -9.27
C ALA A 114 7.15 -6.69 -8.84
N LYS A 115 7.68 -7.05 -7.66
CA LYS A 115 7.52 -8.39 -7.06
C LYS A 115 6.05 -8.79 -6.95
N LEU A 116 5.21 -7.89 -6.42
CA LEU A 116 3.76 -8.10 -6.33
C LEU A 116 3.11 -8.21 -7.71
N ALA A 117 3.50 -7.36 -8.67
CA ALA A 117 2.95 -7.38 -10.01
C ALA A 117 3.20 -8.73 -10.71
N ASP A 118 4.39 -9.29 -10.55
CA ASP A 118 4.74 -10.57 -11.16
C ASP A 118 4.02 -11.74 -10.49
N PHE A 119 3.90 -11.72 -9.15
CA PHE A 119 3.03 -12.66 -8.43
C PHE A 119 1.59 -12.65 -8.98
N LEU A 120 0.98 -11.46 -9.07
CA LEU A 120 -0.40 -11.33 -9.53
C LEU A 120 -0.58 -11.75 -10.99
N LYS A 121 0.39 -11.47 -11.87
CA LYS A 121 0.35 -11.93 -13.26
C LYS A 121 0.40 -13.45 -13.35
N ILE A 122 1.22 -14.11 -12.53
CA ILE A 122 1.35 -15.57 -12.55
C ILE A 122 0.06 -16.22 -12.09
N ILE A 123 -0.48 -15.84 -10.94
CA ILE A 123 -1.71 -16.45 -10.40
C ILE A 123 -2.95 -16.14 -11.26
N ASN A 124 -2.93 -15.05 -12.03
CA ASN A 124 -4.02 -14.65 -12.94
C ASN A 124 -3.72 -14.94 -14.42
N SER A 125 -2.68 -15.72 -14.74
CA SER A 125 -2.25 -16.02 -16.11
C SER A 125 -3.35 -16.62 -17.00
N ASN A 126 -4.31 -17.34 -16.40
CA ASN A 126 -5.45 -17.93 -17.10
C ASN A 126 -6.61 -16.94 -17.35
N LYS A 127 -6.51 -15.68 -16.89
CA LYS A 127 -7.57 -14.68 -17.06
C LYS A 127 -7.31 -13.84 -18.31
N VAL A 128 -8.17 -14.02 -19.32
CA VAL A 128 -8.08 -13.42 -20.66
C VAL A 128 -7.98 -11.88 -20.68
N ASN A 129 -8.37 -11.19 -19.59
CA ASN A 129 -8.34 -9.72 -19.50
C ASN A 129 -7.79 -9.20 -18.16
N PHE A 130 -6.77 -9.84 -17.59
CA PHE A 130 -6.19 -9.35 -16.34
C PHE A 130 -5.52 -7.99 -16.51
N LYS A 131 -6.09 -6.96 -15.88
CA LYS A 131 -5.53 -5.61 -15.82
C LYS A 131 -5.06 -5.28 -14.42
N LEU A 132 -3.74 -5.35 -14.23
CA LEU A 132 -3.10 -5.17 -12.92
C LEU A 132 -3.54 -3.90 -12.18
N TYR A 133 -3.56 -2.75 -12.85
CA TYR A 133 -3.89 -1.46 -12.21
C TYR A 133 -5.39 -1.26 -11.92
N GLU A 134 -6.26 -2.11 -12.50
CA GLU A 134 -7.69 -2.14 -12.20
C GLU A 134 -8.02 -3.21 -11.14
N ASN A 135 -7.08 -4.08 -10.78
CA ASN A 135 -7.27 -5.12 -9.79
C ASN A 135 -7.31 -4.53 -8.37
N GLU A 136 -8.38 -4.85 -7.64
CA GLU A 136 -8.64 -4.33 -6.30
C GLU A 136 -7.60 -4.80 -5.27
N ASP A 137 -7.20 -6.07 -5.32
CA ASP A 137 -6.19 -6.62 -4.41
C ASP A 137 -4.84 -5.94 -4.59
N TYR A 138 -4.44 -5.69 -5.85
CA TYR A 138 -3.25 -4.90 -6.17
C TYR A 138 -3.31 -3.51 -5.55
N LYS A 139 -4.45 -2.81 -5.68
CA LYS A 139 -4.64 -1.46 -5.11
C LYS A 139 -4.54 -1.46 -3.59
N ILE A 140 -5.17 -2.43 -2.91
CA ILE A 140 -5.12 -2.55 -1.45
C ILE A 140 -3.70 -2.82 -0.98
N ILE A 141 -3.04 -3.85 -1.54
CA ILE A 141 -1.69 -4.23 -1.12
C ILE A 141 -0.70 -3.10 -1.41
N THR A 142 -0.79 -2.44 -2.57
CA THR A 142 0.10 -1.32 -2.88
C THR A 142 -0.14 -0.10 -1.99
N SER A 143 -1.38 0.13 -1.53
CA SER A 143 -1.68 1.18 -0.55
C SER A 143 -1.03 0.88 0.81
N ILE A 144 -1.06 -0.39 1.26
CA ILE A 144 -0.36 -0.84 2.47
C ILE A 144 1.16 -0.61 2.33
N MET A 145 1.74 -0.98 1.18
CA MET A 145 3.16 -0.73 0.88
C MET A 145 3.51 0.76 0.93
N ASP A 146 2.68 1.61 0.32
CA ASP A 146 2.90 3.05 0.29
C ASP A 146 2.82 3.67 1.70
N ILE A 147 1.85 3.28 2.54
CA ILE A 147 1.76 3.74 3.93
C ILE A 147 2.99 3.33 4.74
N ARG A 148 3.44 2.07 4.61
CA ARG A 148 4.66 1.58 5.28
C ARG A 148 5.88 2.39 4.86
N ASP A 149 6.04 2.67 3.57
CA ASP A 149 7.18 3.41 3.06
C ASP A 149 7.15 4.88 3.54
N ILE A 150 5.96 5.50 3.60
CA ILE A 150 5.79 6.80 4.23
C ILE A 150 6.20 6.75 5.71
N ALA A 151 5.76 5.76 6.48
CA ALA A 151 6.07 5.66 7.90
C ALA A 151 7.56 5.40 8.19
N SER A 152 8.26 4.72 7.27
CA SER A 152 9.65 4.27 7.48
C SER A 152 10.71 5.35 7.33
N HIS A 153 10.40 6.47 6.68
CA HIS A 153 11.35 7.56 6.46
C HIS A 153 11.10 8.65 7.49
N GLY A 154 12.12 9.00 8.29
CA GLY A 154 12.04 10.16 9.18
C GLY A 154 11.69 11.41 8.37
N ASP A 155 10.80 12.24 8.90
CA ASP A 155 10.45 13.47 8.19
C ASP A 155 11.53 14.53 8.40
N LEU A 156 12.17 14.94 7.31
CA LEU A 156 13.14 16.03 7.31
C LEU A 156 12.46 17.42 7.41
N ASP A 157 11.18 17.50 7.05
CA ASP A 157 10.38 18.73 6.99
C ASP A 157 9.37 18.85 8.17
N GLY A 158 9.35 17.87 9.09
CA GLY A 158 8.50 17.91 10.30
C GLY A 158 6.99 17.75 10.08
N LYS A 159 6.55 17.23 8.93
CA LYS A 159 5.14 16.95 8.62
C LYS A 159 4.63 15.69 9.31
N SER A 160 3.34 15.68 9.58
CA SER A 160 2.64 14.52 10.10
C SER A 160 2.52 13.41 9.04
N ILE A 161 2.33 12.16 9.49
CA ILE A 161 2.07 11.02 8.59
C ILE A 161 0.86 11.30 7.67
N LYS A 162 -0.19 11.93 8.21
CA LYS A 162 -1.40 12.28 7.44
C LYS A 162 -1.10 13.24 6.28
N GLU A 163 -0.29 14.27 6.52
CA GLU A 163 0.11 15.22 5.48
C GLU A 163 0.99 14.55 4.41
N ARG A 164 1.85 13.62 4.83
CA ARG A 164 2.72 12.86 3.92
C ARG A 164 1.92 11.88 3.06
N ILE A 165 0.90 11.23 3.62
CA ILE A 165 -0.06 10.38 2.89
C ILE A 165 -0.84 11.21 1.88
N GLU A 166 -1.36 12.36 2.31
CA GLU A 166 -2.05 13.29 1.42
C GLU A 166 -1.13 13.71 0.26
N ALA A 167 0.09 14.14 0.53
CA ALA A 167 1.05 14.54 -0.50
C ALA A 167 1.41 13.40 -1.46
N LYS A 168 1.67 12.19 -0.94
CA LYS A 168 2.12 11.04 -1.74
C LYS A 168 1.07 10.57 -2.75
N GLY A 169 -0.19 10.49 -2.33
CA GLY A 169 -1.30 10.04 -3.17
C GLY A 169 -1.90 11.14 -4.06
N LYS A 170 -1.46 12.39 -3.88
CA LYS A 170 -1.99 13.51 -4.67
C LYS A 170 -1.50 13.44 -6.11
N SER A 171 -2.43 13.65 -7.03
CA SER A 171 -2.13 13.91 -8.43
C SER A 171 -2.94 15.10 -8.91
N ILE A 172 -2.38 15.83 -9.87
CA ILE A 172 -2.96 17.06 -10.41
C ILE A 172 -3.22 16.85 -11.89
N LYS A 173 -4.39 17.29 -12.36
CA LYS A 173 -4.71 17.28 -13.78
C LYS A 173 -4.87 18.70 -14.31
N VAL A 174 -4.11 19.01 -15.35
CA VAL A 174 -4.08 20.29 -16.04
C VAL A 174 -4.60 20.09 -17.47
N ARG A 175 -5.32 21.08 -17.99
CA ARG A 175 -5.80 21.11 -19.37
C ARG A 175 -5.09 22.20 -20.15
N LEU A 176 -4.61 21.84 -21.34
CA LEU A 176 -4.12 22.76 -22.36
C LEU A 176 -5.13 22.84 -23.51
N LYS A 177 -5.36 24.06 -24.02
CA LYS A 177 -6.16 24.32 -25.22
C LYS A 177 -5.39 25.25 -26.16
N SER A 178 -5.74 25.20 -27.45
CA SER A 178 -5.16 26.03 -28.50
C SER A 178 -3.65 25.83 -28.64
N LEU A 179 -3.22 24.56 -28.56
CA LEU A 179 -1.85 24.15 -28.80
C LEU A 179 -1.44 24.42 -30.25
N LYS A 180 -0.14 24.69 -30.45
CA LYS A 180 0.47 24.82 -31.78
C LYS A 180 0.33 23.51 -32.56
N GLU A 181 0.07 23.63 -33.86
CA GLU A 181 0.11 22.49 -34.78
C GLU A 181 1.50 21.85 -34.81
N GLY A 182 1.53 20.52 -34.83
CA GLY A 182 2.78 19.73 -34.88
C GLY A 182 3.54 19.61 -33.57
N ILE A 183 3.00 20.09 -32.43
CA ILE A 183 3.65 19.88 -31.13
C ILE A 183 3.62 18.39 -30.74
N HIS A 184 4.73 17.89 -30.23
CA HIS A 184 4.86 16.51 -29.79
C HIS A 184 4.60 16.34 -28.29
N LYS A 185 4.18 15.14 -27.92
CA LYS A 185 3.87 14.77 -26.53
C LYS A 185 5.09 14.96 -25.62
N GLU A 186 6.26 14.64 -26.12
CA GLU A 186 7.55 14.68 -25.42
C GLU A 186 7.95 16.13 -25.09
N GLU A 187 7.63 17.08 -25.99
CA GLU A 187 7.85 18.50 -25.75
C GLU A 187 6.97 19.00 -24.61
N ILE A 188 5.69 18.62 -24.60
CA ILE A 188 4.78 18.93 -23.50
C ILE A 188 5.28 18.30 -22.19
N GLN A 189 5.69 17.03 -22.20
CA GLN A 189 6.21 16.37 -21.00
C GLN A 189 7.43 17.09 -20.41
N THR A 190 8.35 17.55 -21.26
CA THR A 190 9.56 18.25 -20.81
C THR A 190 9.23 19.53 -20.03
N LEU A 191 8.17 20.25 -20.42
CA LEU A 191 7.74 21.48 -19.73
C LEU A 191 7.20 21.24 -18.33
N PHE A 192 6.62 20.07 -18.09
CA PHE A 192 6.01 19.73 -16.80
C PHE A 192 6.95 18.97 -15.85
N ILE A 193 8.18 18.66 -16.30
CA ILE A 193 9.15 17.89 -15.52
C ILE A 193 9.54 18.57 -14.20
N GLN A 194 9.49 19.90 -14.17
CA GLN A 194 9.84 20.69 -12.99
C GLN A 194 8.87 20.48 -11.81
N PHE A 195 7.65 20.02 -12.05
CA PHE A 195 6.61 19.86 -11.01
C PHE A 195 6.64 18.49 -10.33
N VAL A 196 7.36 17.52 -10.90
CA VAL A 196 7.38 16.12 -10.46
C VAL A 196 8.78 15.73 -9.99
N LEU A 197 8.86 14.71 -9.12
CA LEU A 197 10.12 14.14 -8.65
C LEU A 197 10.84 13.31 -9.71
N ASN A 198 10.10 12.74 -10.66
CA ASN A 198 10.65 11.94 -11.75
C ASN A 198 9.82 12.10 -13.03
N GLN A 199 10.45 11.95 -14.20
CA GLN A 199 9.79 12.13 -15.51
C GLN A 199 8.62 11.15 -15.73
N LYS A 200 8.67 9.96 -15.14
CA LYS A 200 7.59 8.97 -15.20
C LYS A 200 6.31 9.45 -14.49
N GLY A 201 6.39 10.51 -13.70
CA GLY A 201 5.26 11.18 -13.06
C GLY A 201 4.39 12.03 -14.00
N ILE A 202 4.64 12.05 -15.31
CA ILE A 202 3.90 12.91 -16.25
C ILE A 202 3.19 12.06 -17.30
N LYS A 203 1.86 12.12 -17.30
CA LYS A 203 1.02 11.50 -18.32
C LYS A 203 0.34 12.57 -19.15
N VAL A 204 0.66 12.61 -20.44
CA VAL A 204 -0.03 13.45 -21.42
C VAL A 204 -1.01 12.60 -22.22
N SER A 205 -2.25 13.06 -22.33
CA SER A 205 -3.33 12.45 -23.11
C SER A 205 -4.17 13.53 -23.81
N GLY A 206 -5.06 13.13 -24.71
CA GLY A 206 -5.92 14.04 -25.47
C GLY A 206 -5.64 13.99 -26.97
N ARG A 207 -6.23 14.94 -27.71
CA ARG A 207 -6.05 15.08 -29.16
C ARG A 207 -5.18 16.30 -29.44
N ILE A 208 -3.87 16.08 -29.38
CA ILE A 208 -2.86 17.14 -29.51
C ILE A 208 -2.94 17.75 -30.92
N GLU A 209 -3.21 16.90 -31.91
CA GLU A 209 -3.49 17.25 -33.30
C GLU A 209 -4.71 18.18 -33.45
N GLU A 210 -5.70 18.09 -32.56
CA GLU A 210 -6.85 19.01 -32.50
C GLU A 210 -6.58 20.24 -31.61
N GLY A 211 -5.33 20.43 -31.18
CA GLY A 211 -4.91 21.58 -30.41
C GLY A 211 -5.24 21.51 -28.92
N TRP A 212 -5.48 20.33 -28.33
CA TRP A 212 -5.73 20.21 -26.89
C TRP A 212 -5.10 18.99 -26.23
N ALA A 213 -4.72 19.13 -24.96
CA ALA A 213 -4.13 18.06 -24.17
C ALA A 213 -4.56 18.12 -22.71
N TYR A 214 -4.52 16.97 -22.04
CA TYR A 214 -4.58 16.83 -20.60
C TYR A 214 -3.23 16.33 -20.10
N ILE A 215 -2.76 16.91 -18.99
CA ILE A 215 -1.52 16.54 -18.32
C ILE A 215 -1.88 16.13 -16.91
N THR A 216 -1.68 14.85 -16.60
CA THR A 216 -1.79 14.35 -15.23
C THR A 216 -0.39 14.22 -14.65
N LEU A 217 -0.19 14.85 -13.50
CA LEU A 217 1.05 14.90 -12.74
C LEU A 217 0.93 14.02 -11.49
N TYR A 218 1.91 13.15 -11.28
CA TYR A 218 2.05 12.23 -10.15
C TYR A 218 3.42 12.41 -9.50
N ASN A 219 3.58 11.96 -8.26
CA ASN A 219 4.83 12.12 -7.50
C ASN A 219 5.31 13.58 -7.50
N LEU A 220 4.40 14.49 -7.14
CA LEU A 220 4.61 15.93 -7.14
C LEU A 220 5.73 16.32 -6.16
N LYS A 221 6.48 17.37 -6.48
CA LYS A 221 7.34 18.03 -5.49
C LYS A 221 6.47 18.71 -4.43
N ASN A 222 6.98 18.83 -3.21
CA ASN A 222 6.26 19.40 -2.07
C ASN A 222 5.71 20.82 -2.34
N SER A 223 6.38 21.62 -3.17
CA SER A 223 5.94 22.97 -3.53
C SER A 223 4.73 23.01 -4.49
N PHE A 224 4.43 21.90 -5.17
CA PHE A 224 3.47 21.81 -6.27
C PHE A 224 2.34 20.81 -5.98
N LEU A 225 1.90 20.75 -4.72
CA LEU A 225 0.76 19.93 -4.32
C LEU A 225 -0.59 20.56 -4.68
N ASP A 226 -0.65 21.76 -5.25
CA ASP A 226 -1.89 22.45 -5.57
C ASP A 226 -2.03 22.72 -7.07
N ALA A 227 -3.20 22.43 -7.63
CA ALA A 227 -3.44 22.54 -9.07
C ALA A 227 -3.38 23.99 -9.56
N GLU A 228 -3.91 24.93 -8.77
CA GLU A 228 -3.85 26.36 -9.09
C GLU A 228 -2.42 26.86 -9.03
N LYS A 229 -1.62 26.42 -8.05
CA LYS A 229 -0.18 26.76 -8.01
C LYS A 229 0.55 26.31 -9.26
N VAL A 230 0.30 25.08 -9.73
CA VAL A 230 0.92 24.57 -10.97
C VAL A 230 0.47 25.40 -12.18
N VAL A 231 -0.83 25.68 -12.29
CA VAL A 231 -1.39 26.45 -13.41
C VAL A 231 -0.89 27.89 -13.41
N ASN A 232 -0.83 28.54 -12.25
CA ASN A 232 -0.30 29.89 -12.08
C ASN A 232 1.18 29.95 -12.46
N GLU A 233 1.98 28.97 -12.04
CA GLU A 233 3.40 28.91 -12.42
C GLU A 233 3.58 28.81 -13.93
N ILE A 234 2.77 27.99 -14.60
CA ILE A 234 2.81 27.88 -16.07
C ILE A 234 2.32 29.16 -16.74
N THR A 235 1.26 29.77 -16.20
CA THR A 235 0.65 30.99 -16.73
C THR A 235 1.59 32.19 -16.59
N ASN A 236 2.31 32.31 -15.49
CA ASN A 236 3.30 33.36 -15.26
C ASN A 236 4.50 33.23 -16.22
N ASN A 237 4.85 32.00 -16.60
CA ASN A 237 5.92 31.72 -17.56
C ASN A 237 5.43 31.62 -19.01
N LEU A 238 4.15 31.93 -19.27
CA LEU A 238 3.50 31.62 -20.54
C LEU A 238 4.05 32.46 -21.70
N SER A 239 4.54 33.67 -21.46
CA SER A 239 5.24 34.50 -22.45
C SER A 239 6.48 33.80 -23.05
N ILE A 240 7.18 32.99 -22.25
CA ILE A 240 8.33 32.18 -22.67
C ILE A 240 7.83 30.88 -23.33
N LEU A 241 6.80 30.26 -22.75
CA LEU A 241 6.28 28.98 -23.19
C LEU A 241 5.45 29.05 -24.47
N GLN A 242 4.91 30.21 -24.84
CA GLN A 242 4.11 30.43 -26.06
C GLN A 242 4.86 30.05 -27.35
N TYR A 243 6.18 30.21 -27.39
CA TYR A 243 6.98 29.78 -28.54
C TYR A 243 7.01 28.25 -28.71
N LYS A 244 6.88 27.52 -27.59
CA LYS A 244 6.85 26.05 -27.56
C LYS A 244 5.43 25.50 -27.69
N LEU A 245 4.48 26.07 -26.93
CA LEU A 245 3.11 25.58 -26.81
C LEU A 245 2.12 26.19 -27.81
N GLY A 246 2.43 27.35 -28.39
CA GLY A 246 1.54 28.12 -29.28
C GLY A 246 1.13 29.47 -28.69
N ARG A 247 1.00 30.50 -29.55
CA ARG A 247 0.72 31.89 -29.14
C ARG A 247 -0.59 32.07 -28.39
N ASN A 248 -1.59 31.24 -28.69
CA ASN A 248 -2.93 31.32 -28.11
C ASN A 248 -3.19 30.25 -27.06
N VAL A 249 -2.14 29.55 -26.59
CA VAL A 249 -2.32 28.45 -25.63
C VAL A 249 -2.98 28.96 -24.37
N LYS A 250 -3.93 28.18 -23.85
CA LYS A 250 -4.56 28.44 -22.56
C LYS A 250 -4.36 27.25 -21.63
N VAL A 251 -4.06 27.54 -20.36
CA VAL A 251 -3.74 26.55 -19.33
C VAL A 251 -4.72 26.73 -18.19
N PHE A 252 -5.36 25.63 -17.77
CA PHE A 252 -6.35 25.65 -16.70
C PHE A 252 -6.26 24.38 -15.87
N PRO A 253 -6.64 24.41 -14.58
CA PRO A 253 -6.90 23.18 -13.86
C PRO A 253 -8.04 22.43 -14.54
N ASP A 254 -7.95 21.11 -14.61
CA ASP A 254 -9.09 20.29 -15.03
C ASP A 254 -10.20 20.38 -13.97
N ALA A 255 -11.44 20.52 -14.40
CA ALA A 255 -12.58 20.57 -13.49
C ALA A 255 -12.74 19.28 -12.66
N LYS A 256 -12.26 18.15 -13.20
CA LYS A 256 -12.24 16.85 -12.53
C LYS A 256 -10.80 16.49 -12.17
N GLN A 257 -10.37 16.94 -10.99
CA GLN A 257 -9.11 16.49 -10.41
C GLN A 257 -9.15 15.00 -10.07
N PRO A 258 -8.04 14.26 -10.21
CA PRO A 258 -8.01 12.86 -9.82
C PRO A 258 -8.20 12.70 -8.31
N GLN A 259 -8.87 11.61 -7.90
CA GLN A 259 -9.03 11.28 -6.49
C GLN A 259 -7.71 10.82 -5.86
N ASN A 260 -7.55 11.13 -4.58
CA ASN A 260 -6.41 10.66 -3.78
C ASN A 260 -6.78 9.31 -3.14
N GLU A 261 -6.73 8.24 -3.94
CA GLU A 261 -7.12 6.88 -3.51
C GLU A 261 -6.36 6.42 -2.26
N LEU A 262 -5.09 6.83 -2.09
CA LEU A 262 -4.28 6.47 -0.91
C LEU A 262 -4.80 7.15 0.36
N LYS A 263 -5.17 8.44 0.28
CA LYS A 263 -5.79 9.16 1.39
C LYS A 263 -7.16 8.57 1.74
N GLU A 264 -7.98 8.27 0.73
CA GLU A 264 -9.28 7.62 0.95
C GLU A 264 -9.11 6.26 1.63
N PHE A 265 -8.12 5.46 1.23
CA PHE A 265 -7.77 4.20 1.88
C PHE A 265 -7.36 4.40 3.35
N PHE A 266 -6.50 5.39 3.62
CA PHE A 266 -6.03 5.72 4.97
C PHE A 266 -7.14 6.24 5.88
N ASP A 267 -8.00 7.12 5.37
CA ASP A 267 -9.10 7.71 6.15
C ASP A 267 -10.20 6.66 6.43
N LYS A 268 -10.44 5.71 5.51
CA LYS A 268 -11.47 4.66 5.68
C LYS A 268 -11.06 3.60 6.71
N LYS A 269 -9.77 3.26 6.81
CA LYS A 269 -9.24 2.19 7.68
C LYS A 269 -10.06 0.88 7.63
N ASP A 270 -10.35 0.39 6.42
CA ASP A 270 -11.23 -0.79 6.24
C ASP A 270 -10.51 -2.11 6.58
N TYR A 271 -10.33 -2.37 7.88
CA TYR A 271 -9.61 -3.54 8.39
C TYR A 271 -10.18 -4.87 7.87
N GLN A 272 -11.50 -4.97 7.73
CA GLN A 272 -12.15 -6.19 7.23
C GLN A 272 -11.81 -6.48 5.76
N LYS A 273 -11.82 -5.44 4.93
CA LYS A 273 -11.43 -5.57 3.52
C LYS A 273 -9.95 -5.94 3.39
N ILE A 274 -9.09 -5.29 4.17
CA ILE A 274 -7.67 -5.64 4.23
C ILE A 274 -7.49 -7.10 4.66
N HIS A 275 -8.25 -7.57 5.65
CA HIS A 275 -8.18 -8.95 6.12
C HIS A 275 -8.52 -9.97 5.05
N LYS A 276 -9.61 -9.74 4.32
CA LYS A 276 -10.01 -10.61 3.21
C LYS A 276 -8.93 -10.67 2.13
N THR A 277 -8.39 -9.52 1.74
CA THR A 277 -7.33 -9.45 0.72
C THR A 277 -6.04 -10.11 1.18
N VAL A 278 -5.62 -9.91 2.44
CA VAL A 278 -4.38 -10.53 2.95
C VAL A 278 -4.54 -12.04 3.11
N ASN A 279 -5.67 -12.53 3.63
CA ASN A 279 -5.95 -13.97 3.70
C ASN A 279 -5.94 -14.63 2.32
N TRP A 280 -6.58 -13.99 1.34
CA TRP A 280 -6.52 -14.43 -0.04
C TRP A 280 -5.08 -14.46 -0.56
N PHE A 281 -4.32 -13.38 -0.36
CA PHE A 281 -2.93 -13.29 -0.78
C PHE A 281 -2.07 -14.40 -0.17
N VAL A 282 -2.15 -14.60 1.15
CA VAL A 282 -1.42 -15.66 1.88
C VAL A 282 -1.79 -17.04 1.35
N LYS A 283 -3.08 -17.30 1.13
CA LYS A 283 -3.54 -18.58 0.58
C LYS A 283 -2.97 -18.83 -0.82
N GLU A 284 -3.07 -17.87 -1.72
CA GLU A 284 -2.61 -18.02 -3.11
C GLU A 284 -1.09 -18.17 -3.19
N ILE A 285 -0.34 -17.37 -2.44
CA ILE A 285 1.12 -17.44 -2.49
C ILE A 285 1.65 -18.74 -1.88
N ILE A 286 1.05 -19.22 -0.80
CA ILE A 286 1.44 -20.51 -0.21
C ILE A 286 1.06 -21.67 -1.13
N ASN A 287 -0.10 -21.62 -1.78
CA ASN A 287 -0.48 -22.64 -2.75
C ASN A 287 0.51 -22.72 -3.91
N TYR A 288 1.05 -21.58 -4.34
CA TYR A 288 2.12 -21.52 -5.33
C TYR A 288 3.46 -22.03 -4.80
N LEU A 289 3.76 -21.81 -3.51
CA LEU A 289 5.03 -22.21 -2.89
C LEU A 289 5.13 -23.72 -2.60
N LYS A 290 4.01 -24.44 -2.53
CA LYS A 290 3.99 -25.92 -2.56
C LYS A 290 4.66 -26.49 -3.80
#